data_AF-A0A1B9GDB9-F1
#
_entry.id   AF-A0A1B9GDB9-F1
#
_cell.length_a   1.000
_cell.length_b   1.000
_cell.length_c   1.000
_cell.angle_alpha   90.00
_cell.angle_beta   90.00
_cell.angle_gamma   90.00
#
_symmetry.space_group_name_H-M   'P 1'
#
loop_
_entity.id
_entity.type
_entity.pdbx_description
1 polymer ?
#
loop_
_entity_poly.entity_id
_entity_poly.type
_entity_poly.pdbx_seq_one_letter_code
_entity_poly.pdbx_strand_id
1 'polypeptide(L)'
;MSEQEFPPQSSFKSPDIKSINSGSSISTPSSPISKPTKRGAADSIDQTLQEANDKLSKFQASLSPTVKPTLLSPQVKLERSEDDVKSPTETDSSSTRSLTLNLRNDVKLDEKYKDHKGDLLIISSDGVGFKVQSMYVRAASKILNNKYLALFAPEPIKIHLDDPFIERATTIRLFLDFVHGDIPKPTDDILGTFRRAILLAKKYECHLVLEAVKHFARSYKDGGGSFTSKFIFILGANLGDIQLCHDAIMDAETCILGENDGTASPSEWYDYGHDVDTGLELNERDDELDEEYAIDPSTWYAEDIQHVPPRYLVALMRACRVRNDPIDGSWFDVAKKFEKLMAPRPETRDLRPKPRALDNKRDERKGTVKNIKVEKVDLDIKKDVVVKEKPQVTPKSTKRDGETKKPSK
;
A
#
# COMPACT_ATOMS: atom_id res chain seq x y z
N MET A 1 -45.23 -29.63 -13.57
CA MET A 1 -45.48 -28.33 -12.92
C MET A 1 -46.09 -28.63 -11.57
N SER A 2 -45.24 -28.62 -10.55
CA SER A 2 -45.60 -28.97 -9.18
C SER A 2 -45.06 -27.83 -8.33
N GLU A 3 -45.97 -26.96 -7.89
CA GLU A 3 -45.66 -25.81 -7.05
C GLU A 3 -45.31 -26.32 -5.65
N GLN A 4 -44.13 -25.93 -5.17
CA GLN A 4 -43.65 -26.24 -3.84
C GLN A 4 -43.85 -24.98 -2.98
N GLU A 5 -44.86 -25.01 -2.12
CA GLU A 5 -45.17 -23.94 -1.17
C GLU A 5 -44.09 -23.86 -0.07
N PHE A 6 -43.53 -22.68 0.13
CA PHE A 6 -42.64 -22.37 1.26
C PHE A 6 -43.46 -21.86 2.46
N PRO A 7 -43.11 -22.25 3.70
CA PRO A 7 -43.82 -21.82 4.89
C PRO A 7 -43.51 -20.35 5.27
N PRO A 8 -44.43 -19.67 5.98
CA PRO A 8 -44.33 -18.25 6.30
C PRO A 8 -43.23 -17.96 7.32
N GLN A 9 -42.44 -16.91 7.04
CA GLN A 9 -41.39 -16.42 7.91
C GLN A 9 -41.97 -15.84 9.22
N SER A 10 -41.42 -16.32 10.33
CA SER A 10 -41.76 -15.86 11.68
C SER A 10 -41.28 -14.44 11.94
N SER A 11 -42.18 -13.60 12.43
CA SER A 11 -41.94 -12.22 12.85
C SER A 11 -40.89 -12.12 13.98
N PHE A 12 -39.75 -11.50 13.70
CA PHE A 12 -38.79 -11.09 14.73
C PHE A 12 -39.34 -9.90 15.52
N LYS A 13 -39.61 -10.11 16.82
CA LYS A 13 -39.90 -9.04 17.78
C LYS A 13 -38.60 -8.34 18.15
N SER A 14 -38.55 -7.03 17.94
CA SER A 14 -37.45 -6.16 18.39
C SER A 14 -37.45 -6.07 19.93
N PRO A 15 -36.28 -6.12 20.59
CA PRO A 15 -36.20 -5.91 22.03
C PRO A 15 -36.26 -4.41 22.38
N ASP A 16 -37.07 -4.08 23.39
CA ASP A 16 -37.21 -2.76 23.99
C ASP A 16 -35.88 -2.27 24.59
N ILE A 17 -35.32 -1.20 24.01
CA ILE A 17 -34.17 -0.49 24.56
C ILE A 17 -34.67 0.48 25.64
N LYS A 18 -34.44 0.13 26.91
CA LYS A 18 -34.68 1.02 28.05
C LYS A 18 -33.63 2.13 28.08
N SER A 19 -34.15 3.36 28.09
CA SER A 19 -33.42 4.62 28.25
C SER A 19 -32.53 4.62 29.50
N ILE A 20 -31.22 4.84 29.30
CA ILE A 20 -30.25 5.04 30.38
C ILE A 20 -30.14 6.55 30.63
N ASN A 21 -30.49 6.93 31.85
CA ASN A 21 -30.38 8.28 32.42
C ASN A 21 -28.90 8.74 32.45
N SER A 22 -28.61 9.87 31.81
CA SER A 22 -27.32 10.55 31.87
C SER A 22 -27.34 11.59 33.00
N GLY A 23 -26.56 11.34 34.06
CA GLY A 23 -26.36 12.28 35.15
C GLY A 23 -25.03 12.07 35.83
N SER A 24 -23.97 12.69 35.32
CA SER A 24 -22.75 12.91 36.10
C SER A 24 -22.10 14.22 35.68
N SER A 25 -22.17 15.18 36.59
CA SER A 25 -21.54 16.49 36.55
C SER A 25 -20.05 16.37 36.85
N ILE A 26 -19.20 16.67 35.87
CA ILE A 26 -17.74 16.78 36.04
C ILE A 26 -17.40 18.26 36.25
N SER A 27 -16.95 18.57 37.46
CA SER A 27 -16.38 19.86 37.84
C SER A 27 -14.94 19.98 37.33
N THR A 28 -14.65 21.02 36.55
CA THR A 28 -13.30 21.40 36.12
C THR A 28 -12.67 22.43 37.08
N PRO A 29 -11.40 22.29 37.48
CA PRO A 29 -10.70 23.32 38.25
C PRO A 29 -10.09 24.37 37.31
N SER A 30 -10.42 25.64 37.55
CA SER A 30 -9.82 26.79 36.86
C SER A 30 -8.41 27.07 37.38
N SER A 31 -7.42 27.15 36.49
CA SER A 31 -6.11 27.74 36.77
C SER A 31 -5.90 29.00 35.92
N PRO A 32 -5.15 30.01 36.43
CA PRO A 32 -5.16 31.36 35.88
C PRO A 32 -4.27 31.52 34.64
N ILE A 33 -4.81 32.26 33.67
CA ILE A 33 -4.17 32.64 32.41
C ILE A 33 -3.12 33.72 32.65
N SER A 34 -1.85 33.39 32.44
CA SER A 34 -0.75 34.35 32.35
C SER A 34 -0.64 34.94 30.93
N LYS A 35 -0.54 36.27 30.84
CA LYS A 35 -0.48 37.07 29.61
C LYS A 35 0.76 36.76 28.74
N PRO A 36 0.65 36.77 27.39
CA PRO A 36 1.78 36.55 26.51
C PRO A 36 2.64 37.81 26.36
N THR A 37 3.96 37.63 26.48
CA THR A 37 4.97 38.65 26.23
C THR A 37 5.27 38.70 24.73
N LYS A 38 5.00 39.85 24.09
CA LYS A 38 5.42 40.16 22.72
C LYS A 38 6.96 40.22 22.65
N ARG A 39 7.58 39.41 21.79
CA ARG A 39 8.91 39.68 21.21
C ARG A 39 8.95 39.23 19.76
N GLY A 40 9.32 40.15 18.89
CA GLY A 40 9.45 39.96 17.45
C GLY A 40 10.68 39.14 17.10
N ALA A 41 10.50 38.19 16.18
CA ALA A 41 11.54 37.49 15.44
C ALA A 41 10.95 36.80 14.18
N ALA A 42 9.93 37.39 13.56
CA ALA A 42 9.27 36.78 12.40
C ALA A 42 10.10 36.91 11.10
N ASP A 43 10.92 37.95 10.97
CA ASP A 43 11.60 38.26 9.70
C ASP A 43 12.85 37.40 9.43
N SER A 44 13.34 36.64 10.42
CA SER A 44 14.56 35.82 10.24
C SER A 44 14.27 34.39 9.75
N ILE A 45 13.03 33.91 9.90
CA ILE A 45 12.68 32.53 9.54
C ILE A 45 12.43 32.43 8.03
N ASP A 46 11.78 33.43 7.44
CA ASP A 46 11.47 33.45 6.01
C ASP A 46 12.73 33.53 5.13
N GLN A 47 13.77 34.24 5.57
CA GLN A 47 15.04 34.31 4.84
C GLN A 47 15.77 32.96 4.83
N THR A 48 15.67 32.19 5.92
CA THR A 48 16.30 30.87 6.03
C THR A 48 15.58 29.83 5.17
N LEU A 49 14.25 29.93 5.05
CA LEU A 49 13.42 29.08 4.20
C LEU A 49 13.65 29.35 2.72
N GLN A 50 13.82 30.62 2.33
CA GLN A 50 14.11 31.00 0.94
C GLN A 50 15.49 30.48 0.48
N GLU A 51 16.52 30.61 1.33
CA GLU A 51 17.86 30.08 1.02
C GLU A 51 17.90 28.55 0.90
N ALA A 52 17.07 27.85 1.67
CA ALA A 52 16.95 26.39 1.59
C ALA A 52 16.31 25.95 0.26
N ASN A 53 15.26 26.65 -0.19
CA ASN A 53 14.61 26.38 -1.48
C ASN A 53 15.52 26.66 -2.67
N ASP A 54 16.27 27.77 -2.65
CA ASP A 54 17.21 28.11 -3.73
C ASP A 54 18.35 27.09 -3.87
N LYS A 55 18.81 26.53 -2.74
CA LYS A 55 19.82 25.45 -2.74
C LYS A 55 19.24 24.13 -3.29
N LEU A 56 17.98 23.82 -2.97
CA LEU A 56 17.31 22.63 -3.46
C LEU A 56 17.10 22.68 -4.98
N SER A 57 16.66 23.83 -5.51
CA SER A 57 16.48 24.04 -6.96
C SER A 57 17.81 23.95 -7.73
N LYS A 58 18.91 24.46 -7.18
CA LYS A 58 20.24 24.30 -7.81
C LYS A 58 20.71 22.84 -7.83
N PHE A 59 20.39 22.06 -6.79
CA PHE A 59 20.76 20.65 -6.74
C PHE A 59 19.94 19.81 -7.75
N GLN A 60 18.64 20.09 -7.89
CA GLN A 60 17.79 19.43 -8.89
C GLN A 60 18.19 19.76 -10.33
N ALA A 61 18.62 21.01 -10.60
CA ALA A 61 19.13 21.39 -11.90
C ALA A 61 20.44 20.65 -12.27
N SER A 62 21.24 20.24 -11.28
CA SER A 62 22.51 19.53 -11.51
C SER A 62 22.38 18.02 -11.74
N LEU A 63 21.22 17.44 -11.43
CA LEU A 63 20.96 15.99 -11.51
C LEU A 63 20.23 15.57 -12.79
N SER A 64 20.00 16.49 -13.73
CA SER A 64 19.37 16.16 -15.02
C SER A 64 20.44 15.77 -16.05
N PRO A 65 20.51 14.49 -16.49
CA PRO A 65 21.38 14.11 -17.59
C PRO A 65 20.92 14.81 -18.87
N THR A 66 21.84 15.53 -19.51
CA THR A 66 21.59 16.21 -20.80
C THR A 66 21.43 15.16 -21.90
N VAL A 67 20.20 14.70 -22.12
CA VAL A 67 19.81 14.03 -23.37
C VAL A 67 19.31 15.13 -24.31
N LYS A 68 20.07 15.43 -25.36
CA LYS A 68 19.66 16.35 -26.43
C LYS A 68 18.43 15.78 -27.14
N PRO A 69 17.28 16.47 -27.15
CA PRO A 69 16.16 16.05 -27.97
C PRO A 69 16.40 16.49 -29.42
N THR A 70 16.50 15.51 -30.31
CA THR A 70 16.42 15.73 -31.75
C THR A 70 15.00 16.17 -32.09
N LEU A 71 14.85 17.45 -32.45
CA LEU A 71 13.63 18.06 -32.95
C LEU A 71 13.23 17.40 -34.28
N LEU A 72 12.16 16.61 -34.27
CA LEU A 72 11.38 16.29 -35.46
C LEU A 72 10.03 17.01 -35.35
N SER A 73 9.87 18.04 -36.17
CA SER A 73 8.62 18.77 -36.37
C SER A 73 7.58 17.87 -37.05
N PRO A 74 6.30 17.87 -36.62
CA PRO A 74 5.25 17.16 -37.35
C PRO A 74 4.81 17.99 -38.57
N GLN A 75 5.12 17.49 -39.76
CA GLN A 75 4.51 17.93 -41.01
C GLN A 75 3.09 17.38 -41.07
N VAL A 76 2.11 18.27 -41.13
CA VAL A 76 0.71 17.95 -41.42
C VAL A 76 0.63 17.52 -42.89
N LYS A 77 0.45 16.22 -43.14
CA LYS A 77 0.21 15.67 -44.48
C LYS A 77 -1.30 15.48 -44.65
N LEU A 78 -1.88 16.32 -45.50
CA LEU A 78 -3.25 16.22 -45.99
C LEU A 78 -3.30 15.08 -47.02
N GLU A 79 -3.90 13.94 -46.69
CA GLU A 79 -4.10 12.84 -47.63
C GLU A 79 -5.38 13.06 -48.45
N ARG A 80 -5.18 13.24 -49.75
CA ARG A 80 -6.17 13.02 -50.81
C ARG A 80 -6.10 11.55 -51.23
N SER A 81 -7.27 10.94 -51.33
CA SER A 81 -7.54 9.63 -51.94
C SER A 81 -7.12 9.58 -53.41
N GLU A 82 -6.50 8.47 -53.81
CA GLU A 82 -6.62 7.88 -55.16
C GLU A 82 -6.01 6.46 -55.16
N ASP A 83 -6.40 5.69 -56.18
CA ASP A 83 -6.63 4.25 -56.19
C ASP A 83 -5.41 3.33 -56.39
N ASP A 84 -5.66 2.03 -56.17
CA ASP A 84 -5.11 0.84 -56.84
C ASP A 84 -3.58 0.63 -56.90
N VAL A 85 -3.04 -0.30 -56.09
CA VAL A 85 -2.03 -1.31 -56.53
C VAL A 85 -2.08 -2.58 -55.64
N LYS A 86 -2.06 -3.73 -56.31
CA LYS A 86 -2.07 -5.11 -55.81
C LYS A 86 -0.69 -5.60 -55.30
N SER A 87 -0.66 -6.15 -54.07
CA SER A 87 0.12 -7.32 -53.55
C SER A 87 1.68 -7.35 -53.60
N PRO A 88 2.36 -8.30 -52.91
CA PRO A 88 2.22 -8.86 -51.55
C PRO A 88 3.58 -8.80 -50.76
N THR A 89 3.63 -9.26 -49.50
CA THR A 89 4.64 -10.19 -48.89
C THR A 89 4.75 -9.99 -47.38
N GLU A 90 4.76 -11.11 -46.68
CA GLU A 90 4.80 -11.40 -45.24
C GLU A 90 6.03 -10.83 -44.51
N THR A 91 5.88 -10.36 -43.25
CA THR A 91 6.78 -10.69 -42.12
C THR A 91 6.27 -10.17 -40.76
N ASP A 92 6.18 -11.11 -39.82
CA ASP A 92 6.28 -11.05 -38.35
C ASP A 92 5.34 -10.18 -37.49
N SER A 93 4.43 -10.91 -36.86
CA SER A 93 3.47 -10.53 -35.83
C SER A 93 4.13 -10.29 -34.47
N SER A 94 4.64 -9.07 -34.24
CA SER A 94 4.71 -8.50 -32.90
C SER A 94 3.43 -7.71 -32.64
N SER A 95 2.45 -8.37 -32.02
CA SER A 95 1.16 -7.78 -31.64
C SER A 95 1.35 -6.83 -30.44
N THR A 96 1.97 -5.67 -30.68
CA THR A 96 1.79 -4.53 -29.80
C THR A 96 0.36 -4.04 -30.06
N ARG A 97 -0.59 -4.51 -29.23
CA ARG A 97 -1.96 -3.95 -29.18
C ARG A 97 -1.85 -2.47 -28.80
N SER A 98 -1.57 -1.62 -29.79
CA SER A 98 -1.94 -0.21 -29.72
C SER A 98 -3.45 -0.19 -29.60
N LEU A 99 -3.93 0.02 -28.37
CA LEU A 99 -5.30 0.42 -28.06
C LEU A 99 -5.51 1.83 -28.62
N THR A 100 -5.49 1.96 -29.95
CA THR A 100 -5.96 3.15 -30.64
C THR A 100 -7.47 3.13 -30.49
N LEU A 101 -7.94 3.63 -29.35
CA LEU A 101 -9.36 3.80 -29.03
C LEU A 101 -10.02 4.52 -30.20
N ASN A 102 -10.84 3.79 -30.95
CA ASN A 102 -11.77 4.34 -31.92
C ASN A 102 -12.73 5.26 -31.16
N LEU A 103 -12.35 6.55 -31.08
CA LEU A 103 -12.94 7.63 -30.28
C LEU A 103 -14.34 8.07 -30.78
N ARG A 104 -15.08 7.17 -31.43
CA ARG A 104 -16.44 7.38 -31.94
C ARG A 104 -17.47 6.44 -31.33
N ASN A 105 -17.06 5.55 -30.42
CA ASN A 105 -17.99 4.64 -29.77
C ASN A 105 -18.73 5.36 -28.63
N ASP A 106 -20.05 5.20 -28.62
CA ASP A 106 -20.91 5.64 -27.53
C ASP A 106 -20.36 5.14 -26.20
N VAL A 107 -20.00 6.07 -25.31
CA VAL A 107 -19.48 5.75 -23.98
C VAL A 107 -20.55 4.97 -23.22
N LYS A 108 -20.25 3.71 -22.87
CA LYS A 108 -21.16 2.88 -22.07
C LYS A 108 -21.26 3.48 -20.68
N LEU A 109 -22.44 3.98 -20.30
CA LEU A 109 -22.64 4.52 -18.95
C LEU A 109 -22.80 3.40 -17.92
N ASP A 110 -22.23 3.63 -16.75
CA ASP A 110 -22.38 2.80 -15.56
C ASP A 110 -23.85 2.76 -15.10
N GLU A 111 -24.35 1.58 -14.71
CA GLU A 111 -25.74 1.42 -14.32
C GLU A 111 -26.09 2.10 -12.99
N LYS A 112 -25.14 2.14 -12.04
CA LYS A 112 -25.29 2.73 -10.71
C LYS A 112 -25.03 4.24 -10.75
N TYR A 113 -23.99 4.65 -11.46
CA TYR A 113 -23.53 6.04 -11.55
C TYR A 113 -23.93 6.71 -12.87
N LYS A 114 -25.24 6.89 -13.06
CA LYS A 114 -25.86 7.57 -14.22
C LYS A 114 -26.74 8.75 -13.78
N ASP A 115 -26.23 9.61 -12.91
CA ASP A 115 -27.01 10.73 -12.38
C ASP A 115 -27.40 11.71 -13.52
N HIS A 116 -28.71 11.84 -13.75
CA HIS A 116 -29.26 12.79 -14.72
C HIS A 116 -28.82 14.23 -14.43
N LYS A 117 -28.60 14.60 -13.16
CA LYS A 117 -28.12 15.92 -12.72
C LYS A 117 -26.60 16.03 -12.63
N GLY A 118 -25.87 14.98 -12.96
CA GLY A 118 -24.40 15.00 -12.93
C GLY A 118 -23.83 15.97 -13.98
N ASP A 119 -22.98 16.88 -13.54
CA ASP A 119 -22.24 17.85 -14.36
C ASP A 119 -20.85 17.32 -14.78
N LEU A 120 -20.40 16.21 -14.18
CA LEU A 120 -19.12 15.57 -14.47
C LEU A 120 -19.33 14.15 -15.03
N LEU A 121 -18.64 13.85 -16.13
CA LEU A 121 -18.52 12.52 -16.71
C LEU A 121 -17.08 12.03 -16.56
N ILE A 122 -16.85 11.05 -15.69
CA ILE A 122 -15.56 10.37 -15.57
C ILE A 122 -15.57 9.17 -16.52
N ILE A 123 -14.55 9.01 -17.35
CA ILE A 123 -14.45 7.90 -18.31
C ILE A 123 -13.25 7.06 -17.88
N SER A 124 -13.51 5.80 -17.54
CA SER A 124 -12.49 4.83 -17.14
C SER A 124 -11.60 4.40 -18.31
N SER A 125 -10.48 3.75 -18.01
CA SER A 125 -9.51 3.26 -18.98
C SER A 125 -10.08 2.18 -19.92
N ASP A 126 -11.12 1.46 -19.46
CA ASP A 126 -11.88 0.47 -20.22
C ASP A 126 -13.16 1.06 -20.88
N GLY A 127 -13.28 2.39 -20.93
CA GLY A 127 -14.29 3.10 -21.72
C GLY A 127 -15.69 3.19 -21.10
N VAL A 128 -15.82 2.93 -19.79
CA VAL A 128 -17.08 3.07 -19.05
C VAL A 128 -17.20 4.48 -18.48
N GLY A 129 -18.35 5.12 -18.70
CA GLY A 129 -18.64 6.47 -18.22
C GLY A 129 -19.42 6.48 -16.91
N PHE A 130 -18.98 7.29 -15.95
CA PHE A 130 -19.61 7.54 -14.67
C PHE A 130 -20.10 8.99 -14.64
N LYS A 131 -21.42 9.18 -14.72
CA LYS A 131 -22.04 10.51 -14.68
C LYS A 131 -22.42 10.83 -13.23
N VAL A 132 -21.68 11.76 -12.62
CA VAL A 132 -21.77 12.11 -11.20
C VAL A 132 -21.78 13.63 -11.01
N GLN A 133 -22.19 14.10 -9.82
CA GLN A 133 -22.04 15.50 -9.46
C GLN A 133 -20.58 15.78 -9.08
N SER A 134 -19.98 16.78 -9.73
CA SER A 134 -18.58 17.15 -9.59
C SER A 134 -18.21 17.48 -8.15
N MET A 135 -19.15 17.99 -7.36
CA MET A 135 -18.90 18.38 -5.97
C MET A 135 -18.33 17.23 -5.12
N TYR A 136 -18.80 16.00 -5.32
CA TYR A 136 -18.32 14.85 -4.54
C TYR A 136 -16.86 14.52 -4.86
N VAL A 137 -16.54 14.46 -6.15
CA VAL A 137 -15.20 14.12 -6.65
C VAL A 137 -14.21 15.23 -6.34
N ARG A 138 -14.63 16.50 -6.48
CA ARG A 138 -13.81 17.68 -6.19
C ARG A 138 -13.53 17.82 -4.69
N ALA A 139 -14.51 17.50 -3.83
CA ALA A 139 -14.31 17.50 -2.39
C ALA A 139 -13.37 16.37 -1.94
N ALA A 140 -13.44 15.20 -2.61
CA ALA A 140 -12.61 14.05 -2.27
C ALA A 140 -11.14 14.22 -2.67
N SER A 141 -10.84 14.96 -3.75
CA SER A 141 -9.49 15.03 -4.34
C SER A 141 -9.11 16.43 -4.82
N LYS A 142 -7.97 16.93 -4.33
CA LYS A 142 -7.36 18.17 -4.83
C LYS A 142 -6.91 18.03 -6.28
N ILE A 143 -6.35 16.88 -6.66
CA ILE A 143 -5.87 16.61 -8.02
C ILE A 143 -7.04 16.59 -9.00
N LEU A 144 -8.14 15.89 -8.67
CA LEU A 144 -9.32 15.86 -9.53
C LEU A 144 -10.02 17.21 -9.60
N ASN A 145 -10.03 17.98 -8.50
CA ASN A 145 -10.52 19.36 -8.53
C ASN A 145 -9.70 20.25 -9.47
N ASN A 146 -8.37 20.14 -9.45
CA ASN A 146 -7.52 20.89 -10.36
C ASN A 146 -7.74 20.46 -11.82
N LYS A 147 -7.85 19.14 -12.09
CA LYS A 147 -8.20 18.62 -13.41
C LYS A 147 -9.54 19.17 -13.90
N TYR A 148 -10.56 19.19 -13.04
CA TYR A 148 -11.88 19.74 -13.36
C TYR A 148 -11.80 21.23 -13.70
N LEU A 149 -11.11 22.04 -12.89
CA LEU A 149 -11.00 23.49 -13.09
C LEU A 149 -10.19 23.87 -14.34
N ALA A 150 -9.29 23.00 -14.80
CA ALA A 150 -8.53 23.22 -16.03
C ALA A 150 -9.36 23.00 -17.30
N LEU A 151 -10.52 22.35 -17.19
CA LEU A 151 -11.38 22.02 -18.33
C LEU A 151 -12.36 23.18 -18.59
N PHE A 152 -12.03 24.01 -19.58
CA PHE A 152 -12.95 24.98 -20.16
C PHE A 152 -13.80 24.31 -21.24
N ALA A 153 -14.67 23.38 -20.84
CA ALA A 153 -15.50 22.60 -21.77
C ALA A 153 -17.00 22.88 -21.56
N PRO A 154 -17.82 22.83 -22.62
CA PRO A 154 -19.28 22.80 -22.47
C PRO A 154 -19.70 21.55 -21.67
N GLU A 155 -20.70 21.70 -20.81
CA GLU A 155 -21.18 20.63 -19.94
C GLU A 155 -21.76 19.43 -20.75
N PRO A 156 -21.60 18.19 -20.24
CA PRO A 156 -20.88 17.81 -19.04
C PRO A 156 -19.36 17.81 -19.25
N ILE A 157 -18.62 18.23 -18.23
CA ILE A 157 -17.15 18.19 -18.22
C ILE A 157 -16.72 16.73 -18.23
N LYS A 158 -15.76 16.38 -19.09
CA LYS A 158 -15.27 15.00 -19.26
C LYS A 158 -13.86 14.85 -18.69
N ILE A 159 -13.67 13.91 -17.77
CA ILE A 159 -12.35 13.52 -17.26
C ILE A 159 -12.06 12.10 -17.76
N HIS A 160 -11.06 11.95 -18.61
CA HIS A 160 -10.55 10.66 -19.02
C HIS A 160 -9.48 10.17 -18.04
N LEU A 161 -9.59 8.90 -17.66
CA LEU A 161 -8.66 8.18 -16.82
C LEU A 161 -8.05 7.07 -17.68
N ASP A 162 -6.74 7.14 -17.90
CA ASP A 162 -6.04 6.40 -18.95
C ASP A 162 -5.22 5.20 -18.42
N ASP A 163 -5.12 5.05 -17.10
CA ASP A 163 -4.29 4.01 -16.47
C ASP A 163 -5.01 2.66 -16.45
N PRO A 164 -4.62 1.70 -17.31
CA PRO A 164 -5.35 0.45 -17.48
C PRO A 164 -5.30 -0.44 -16.23
N PHE A 165 -4.37 -0.20 -15.32
CA PHE A 165 -4.18 -1.03 -14.15
C PHE A 165 -5.10 -0.61 -13.01
N ILE A 166 -5.16 0.68 -12.68
CA ILE A 166 -5.89 1.17 -11.50
C ILE A 166 -7.11 2.04 -11.82
N GLU A 167 -7.30 2.44 -13.08
CA GLU A 167 -8.41 3.31 -13.51
C GLU A 167 -9.49 2.55 -14.30
N ARG A 168 -9.70 1.26 -13.97
CA ARG A 168 -10.77 0.42 -14.54
C ARG A 168 -12.14 0.77 -13.97
N ALA A 169 -13.20 0.43 -14.69
CA ALA A 169 -14.58 0.69 -14.29
C ALA A 169 -14.93 0.13 -12.90
N THR A 170 -14.55 -1.12 -12.60
CA THR A 170 -14.79 -1.77 -11.30
C THR A 170 -14.12 -1.01 -10.16
N THR A 171 -12.89 -0.55 -10.37
CA THR A 171 -12.10 0.19 -9.38
C THR A 171 -12.69 1.58 -9.14
N ILE A 172 -13.07 2.29 -10.21
CA ILE A 172 -13.71 3.61 -10.11
C ILE A 172 -15.07 3.51 -9.42
N ARG A 173 -15.87 2.49 -9.73
CA ARG A 173 -17.16 2.24 -9.05
C ARG A 173 -16.97 2.09 -7.55
N LEU A 174 -16.04 1.23 -7.13
CA LEU A 174 -15.74 1.03 -5.71
C LEU A 174 -15.19 2.31 -5.05
N PHE A 175 -14.35 3.06 -5.74
CA PHE A 175 -13.88 4.37 -5.25
C PHE A 175 -15.05 5.36 -5.05
N LEU A 176 -15.99 5.42 -6.00
CA LEU A 176 -17.17 6.27 -5.87
C LEU A 176 -18.09 5.80 -4.73
N ASP A 177 -18.20 4.49 -4.49
CA ASP A 177 -18.93 3.93 -3.36
C ASP A 177 -18.40 4.49 -2.02
N PHE A 178 -17.08 4.58 -1.86
CA PHE A 178 -16.48 5.25 -0.69
C PHE A 178 -16.77 6.76 -0.65
N VAL A 179 -16.70 7.45 -1.79
CA VAL A 179 -16.98 8.89 -1.86
C VAL A 179 -18.42 9.22 -1.50
N HIS A 180 -19.37 8.36 -1.89
CA HIS A 180 -20.80 8.53 -1.63
C HIS A 180 -21.25 7.91 -0.29
N GLY A 181 -20.36 7.20 0.42
CA GLY A 181 -20.67 6.52 1.67
C GLY A 181 -21.50 5.23 1.52
N ASP A 182 -21.63 4.72 0.29
CA ASP A 182 -22.32 3.45 -0.02
C ASP A 182 -21.32 2.28 -0.02
N ILE A 183 -20.62 2.11 1.11
CA ILE A 183 -19.51 1.18 1.25
C ILE A 183 -20.05 -0.27 1.22
N PRO A 184 -19.58 -1.15 0.31
CA PRO A 184 -20.04 -2.53 0.24
C PRO A 184 -19.61 -3.32 1.48
N LYS A 185 -20.07 -4.56 1.62
CA LYS A 185 -19.55 -5.47 2.66
C LYS A 185 -18.18 -6.04 2.24
N PRO A 186 -17.27 -6.30 3.18
CA PRO A 186 -16.00 -6.97 2.87
C PRO A 186 -16.28 -8.40 2.40
N THR A 187 -15.85 -8.70 1.18
CA THR A 187 -15.95 -10.03 0.56
C THR A 187 -14.68 -10.34 -0.21
N ASP A 188 -14.42 -11.62 -0.48
CA ASP A 188 -13.22 -12.06 -1.21
C ASP A 188 -13.19 -11.58 -2.66
N ASP A 189 -14.35 -11.57 -3.32
CA ASP A 189 -14.49 -11.19 -4.73
C ASP A 189 -14.10 -9.74 -5.01
N ILE A 190 -14.19 -8.86 -4.00
CA ILE A 190 -13.83 -7.45 -4.16
C ILE A 190 -12.40 -7.13 -3.74
N LEU A 191 -11.62 -8.08 -3.17
CA LEU A 191 -10.28 -7.78 -2.65
C LEU A 191 -9.33 -7.20 -3.70
N GLY A 192 -9.33 -7.74 -4.91
CA GLY A 192 -8.50 -7.24 -6.02
C GLY A 192 -8.89 -5.82 -6.44
N THR A 193 -10.19 -5.59 -6.63
CA THR A 193 -10.74 -4.25 -6.92
C THR A 193 -10.47 -3.27 -5.76
N PHE A 194 -10.57 -3.73 -4.51
CA PHE A 194 -10.31 -2.95 -3.31
C PHE A 194 -8.85 -2.52 -3.23
N ARG A 195 -7.91 -3.42 -3.49
CA ARG A 195 -6.48 -3.08 -3.59
C ARG A 195 -6.23 -1.99 -4.62
N ARG A 196 -6.85 -2.08 -5.81
CA ARG A 196 -6.72 -1.06 -6.85
C ARG A 196 -7.35 0.27 -6.44
N ALA A 197 -8.46 0.25 -5.70
CA ALA A 197 -9.09 1.46 -5.19
C ALA A 197 -8.20 2.20 -4.18
N ILE A 198 -7.40 1.48 -3.38
CA ILE A 198 -6.35 2.09 -2.53
C ILE A 198 -5.34 2.85 -3.38
N LEU A 199 -4.83 2.23 -4.45
CA LEU A 199 -3.86 2.83 -5.35
C LEU A 199 -4.44 4.04 -6.10
N LEU A 200 -5.70 3.94 -6.55
CA LEU A 200 -6.42 5.05 -7.18
C LEU A 200 -6.58 6.22 -6.21
N ALA A 201 -7.01 5.97 -4.98
CA ALA A 201 -7.17 7.00 -3.95
C ALA A 201 -5.82 7.66 -3.60
N LYS A 202 -4.71 6.91 -3.58
CA LYS A 202 -3.37 7.49 -3.42
C LYS A 202 -2.96 8.36 -4.60
N LYS A 203 -3.13 7.87 -5.83
CA LYS A 203 -2.78 8.59 -7.07
C LYS A 203 -3.45 9.95 -7.14
N TYR A 204 -4.68 10.04 -6.65
CA TYR A 204 -5.48 11.25 -6.64
C TYR A 204 -5.49 11.99 -5.29
N GLU A 205 -4.62 11.62 -4.33
CA GLU A 205 -4.49 12.27 -3.02
C GLU A 205 -5.82 12.39 -2.25
N CYS A 206 -6.65 11.34 -2.30
CA CYS A 206 -7.97 11.30 -1.68
C CYS A 206 -7.90 10.93 -0.19
N HIS A 207 -7.39 11.83 0.67
CA HIS A 207 -7.13 11.52 2.07
C HIS A 207 -8.34 11.02 2.87
N LEU A 208 -9.53 11.63 2.69
CA LEU A 208 -10.75 11.19 3.38
C LEU A 208 -11.17 9.77 2.95
N VAL A 209 -11.06 9.47 1.65
CA VAL A 209 -11.33 8.14 1.11
C VAL A 209 -10.33 7.13 1.67
N LEU A 210 -9.04 7.49 1.75
CA LEU A 210 -8.01 6.61 2.31
C LEU A 210 -8.28 6.26 3.78
N GLU A 211 -8.78 7.19 4.60
CA GLU A 211 -9.18 6.88 5.98
C GLU A 211 -10.40 5.96 6.06
N ALA A 212 -11.41 6.17 5.21
CA ALA A 212 -12.58 5.28 5.12
C ALA A 212 -12.19 3.87 4.67
N VAL A 213 -11.31 3.78 3.67
CA VAL A 213 -10.73 2.54 3.16
C VAL A 213 -9.90 1.82 4.22
N LYS A 214 -9.13 2.53 5.06
CA LYS A 214 -8.43 1.93 6.21
C LYS A 214 -9.39 1.28 7.20
N HIS A 215 -10.48 1.97 7.54
CA HIS A 215 -11.50 1.42 8.42
C HIS A 215 -12.16 0.18 7.80
N PHE A 216 -12.47 0.23 6.50
CA PHE A 216 -13.01 -0.90 5.77
C PHE A 216 -12.05 -2.09 5.72
N ALA A 217 -10.76 -1.87 5.51
CA ALA A 217 -9.76 -2.94 5.50
C ALA A 217 -9.71 -3.72 6.82
N ARG A 218 -9.94 -3.06 7.96
CA ARG A 218 -10.01 -3.73 9.27
C ARG A 218 -11.24 -4.63 9.43
N SER A 219 -12.34 -4.31 8.75
CA SER A 219 -13.56 -5.14 8.81
C SER A 219 -13.40 -6.53 8.18
N TYR A 220 -12.36 -6.75 7.36
CA TYR A 220 -11.99 -8.09 6.90
C TYR A 220 -11.61 -9.01 8.07
N LYS A 221 -11.01 -8.48 9.13
CA LYS A 221 -10.68 -9.24 10.33
C LYS A 221 -11.93 -9.63 11.11
N ASP A 222 -12.88 -8.71 11.23
CA ASP A 222 -14.10 -8.88 12.03
C ASP A 222 -15.17 -9.71 11.32
N GLY A 223 -15.11 -9.82 9.98
CA GLY A 223 -16.16 -10.39 9.14
C GLY A 223 -16.35 -11.90 9.24
N GLY A 224 -15.50 -12.61 9.99
CA GLY A 224 -15.56 -14.08 10.14
C GLY A 224 -15.26 -14.86 8.85
N GLY A 225 -14.85 -14.18 7.77
CA GLY A 225 -14.37 -14.80 6.55
C GLY A 225 -12.94 -15.32 6.72
N SER A 226 -12.64 -16.45 6.08
CA SER A 226 -11.29 -17.01 6.02
C SER A 226 -10.46 -16.27 4.97
N PHE A 227 -10.06 -15.03 5.28
CA PHE A 227 -9.20 -14.25 4.40
C PHE A 227 -7.75 -14.69 4.61
N THR A 228 -7.02 -14.94 3.52
CA THR A 228 -5.59 -15.24 3.64
C THR A 228 -4.85 -14.04 4.24
N SER A 229 -4.20 -14.26 5.39
CA SER A 229 -3.40 -13.25 6.10
C SER A 229 -2.46 -12.46 5.18
N LYS A 230 -1.90 -13.10 4.15
CA LYS A 230 -1.10 -12.48 3.08
C LYS A 230 -1.78 -11.26 2.44
N PHE A 231 -3.02 -11.41 1.97
CA PHE A 231 -3.72 -10.33 1.27
C PHE A 231 -4.01 -9.16 2.21
N ILE A 232 -4.40 -9.45 3.46
CA ILE A 232 -4.62 -8.43 4.48
C ILE A 232 -3.32 -7.68 4.80
N PHE A 233 -2.19 -8.38 4.88
CA PHE A 233 -0.89 -7.75 5.03
C PHE A 233 -0.56 -6.81 3.87
N ILE A 234 -0.76 -7.25 2.62
CA ILE A 234 -0.52 -6.43 1.41
C ILE A 234 -1.41 -5.17 1.42
N LEU A 235 -2.68 -5.29 1.81
CA LEU A 235 -3.60 -4.16 1.95
C LEU A 235 -3.12 -3.19 3.04
N GLY A 236 -2.77 -3.70 4.23
CA GLY A 236 -2.23 -2.89 5.32
C GLY A 236 -0.95 -2.16 4.93
N ALA A 237 -0.04 -2.84 4.23
CA ALA A 237 1.21 -2.27 3.77
C ALA A 237 0.97 -1.14 2.75
N ASN A 238 0.03 -1.35 1.83
CA ASN A 238 -0.42 -0.30 0.92
C ASN A 238 -1.09 0.85 1.67
N LEU A 239 -1.89 0.61 2.70
CA LEU A 239 -2.52 1.69 3.47
C LEU A 239 -1.56 2.45 4.39
N GLY A 240 -0.36 1.91 4.58
CA GLY A 240 0.58 2.39 5.58
C GLY A 240 0.10 2.13 7.00
N ASP A 241 -0.79 1.15 7.20
CA ASP A 241 -1.36 0.78 8.49
C ASP A 241 -0.53 -0.36 9.12
N ILE A 242 0.41 0.04 9.98
CA ILE A 242 1.31 -0.89 10.67
C ILE A 242 0.53 -1.87 11.55
N GLN A 243 -0.58 -1.43 12.16
CA GLN A 243 -1.38 -2.28 13.04
C GLN A 243 -2.15 -3.33 12.25
N LEU A 244 -2.68 -2.98 11.08
CA LEU A 244 -3.31 -3.96 10.20
C LEU A 244 -2.30 -5.01 9.69
N CYS A 245 -1.07 -4.59 9.36
CA CYS A 245 0.00 -5.53 9.03
C CYS A 245 0.39 -6.43 10.21
N HIS A 246 0.49 -5.86 11.41
CA HIS A 246 0.78 -6.62 12.64
C HIS A 246 -0.29 -7.70 12.87
N ASP A 247 -1.56 -7.31 12.79
CA ASP A 247 -2.69 -8.21 12.97
C ASP A 247 -2.71 -9.33 11.91
N ALA A 248 -2.43 -9.00 10.65
CA ALA A 248 -2.30 -10.01 9.61
C ALA A 248 -1.16 -11.00 9.88
N ILE A 249 -0.04 -10.57 10.48
CA ILE A 249 1.04 -11.48 10.88
C ILE A 249 0.60 -12.36 12.06
N MET A 250 -0.12 -11.79 13.02
CA MET A 250 -0.68 -12.52 14.17
C MET A 250 -1.63 -13.64 13.74
N ASP A 251 -2.48 -13.37 12.76
CA ASP A 251 -3.52 -14.29 12.30
C ASP A 251 -2.95 -15.42 11.40
N ALA A 252 -1.67 -15.33 11.01
CA ALA A 252 -1.01 -16.30 10.13
C ALA A 252 -0.97 -17.72 10.69
N GLU A 253 -1.04 -17.90 12.01
CA GLU A 253 -1.10 -19.23 12.65
C GLU A 253 -2.49 -19.88 12.52
N THR A 254 -3.53 -19.06 12.47
CA THR A 254 -4.93 -19.53 12.40
C THR A 254 -5.40 -19.81 10.98
N CYS A 255 -4.68 -19.27 9.99
CA CYS A 255 -4.90 -19.58 8.57
C CYS A 255 -4.32 -20.95 8.22
N ILE A 256 -4.79 -22.02 8.88
CA ILE A 256 -4.61 -23.36 8.34
C ILE A 256 -5.53 -23.43 7.12
N LEU A 257 -4.95 -23.37 5.93
CA LEU A 257 -5.69 -23.52 4.69
C LEU A 257 -6.42 -24.87 4.79
N GLY A 258 -7.75 -24.85 4.71
CA GLY A 258 -8.48 -26.10 4.62
C GLY A 258 -8.04 -26.80 3.33
N GLU A 259 -7.79 -28.11 3.36
CA GLU A 259 -7.36 -28.92 2.19
C GLU A 259 -8.29 -28.78 0.95
N ASN A 260 -9.48 -28.19 1.12
CA ASN A 260 -10.45 -27.93 0.05
C ASN A 260 -10.56 -26.45 -0.35
N ASP A 261 -9.89 -25.54 0.36
CA ASP A 261 -10.03 -24.09 0.20
C ASP A 261 -9.02 -23.54 -0.82
N GLY A 262 -8.71 -24.38 -1.83
CA GLY A 262 -7.78 -24.12 -2.94
C GLY A 262 -7.76 -22.64 -3.24
N THR A 263 -6.70 -21.99 -2.76
CA THR A 263 -6.61 -20.54 -2.55
C THR A 263 -6.57 -19.82 -3.88
N ALA A 264 -7.70 -19.78 -4.55
CA ALA A 264 -7.89 -18.98 -5.74
C ALA A 264 -7.53 -17.56 -5.32
N SER A 265 -6.58 -16.97 -6.03
CA SER A 265 -6.28 -15.57 -5.79
C SER A 265 -7.58 -14.78 -6.00
N PRO A 266 -7.84 -13.76 -5.18
CA PRO A 266 -9.07 -13.01 -5.29
C PRO A 266 -9.31 -12.55 -6.72
N SER A 267 -10.58 -12.45 -7.11
CA SER A 267 -10.93 -11.90 -8.41
C SER A 267 -10.20 -10.57 -8.59
N GLU A 268 -9.67 -10.36 -9.80
CA GLU A 268 -9.01 -9.11 -10.13
C GLU A 268 -7.74 -8.80 -9.31
N TRP A 269 -7.17 -9.76 -8.56
CA TRP A 269 -5.96 -9.52 -7.77
C TRP A 269 -4.73 -9.28 -8.64
N TYR A 270 -4.58 -10.01 -9.74
CA TYR A 270 -3.53 -9.76 -10.73
C TYR A 270 -4.07 -8.94 -11.90
N ASP A 271 -3.17 -8.21 -12.56
CA ASP A 271 -3.52 -7.35 -13.70
C ASP A 271 -3.65 -8.14 -15.01
N TYR A 272 -2.93 -9.26 -15.10
CA TYR A 272 -3.02 -10.20 -16.20
C TYR A 272 -4.01 -11.31 -15.84
N GLY A 273 -4.94 -11.61 -16.75
CA GLY A 273 -5.78 -12.80 -16.59
C GLY A 273 -4.89 -14.03 -16.43
N HIS A 274 -5.21 -14.90 -15.48
CA HIS A 274 -4.48 -16.13 -15.15
C HIS A 274 -4.28 -17.09 -16.35
N ASP A 275 -4.89 -16.82 -17.50
CA ASP A 275 -4.78 -17.62 -18.72
C ASP A 275 -3.48 -17.41 -19.50
N VAL A 276 -2.65 -16.44 -19.11
CA VAL A 276 -1.33 -16.30 -19.72
C VAL A 276 -0.38 -17.25 -19.00
N ASP A 277 -0.26 -18.46 -19.54
CA ASP A 277 0.89 -19.34 -19.34
C ASP A 277 2.14 -18.56 -19.76
N THR A 278 2.67 -17.73 -18.86
CA THR A 278 3.76 -16.81 -19.17
C THR A 278 5.08 -17.53 -19.45
N GLY A 279 5.11 -18.87 -19.37
CA GLY A 279 6.33 -19.66 -19.59
C GLY A 279 7.48 -19.30 -18.63
N LEU A 280 7.18 -18.55 -17.57
CA LEU A 280 8.14 -18.21 -16.52
C LEU A 280 8.10 -19.35 -15.50
N GLU A 281 9.05 -20.27 -15.66
CA GLU A 281 9.33 -21.39 -14.74
C GLU A 281 9.53 -20.93 -13.27
N LEU A 282 9.71 -19.63 -13.03
CA LEU A 282 9.81 -19.06 -11.68
C LEU A 282 8.52 -19.17 -10.85
N ASN A 283 7.39 -19.49 -11.48
CA ASN A 283 6.10 -19.65 -10.81
C ASN A 283 5.67 -21.12 -10.68
N GLU A 284 6.52 -22.08 -11.04
CA GLU A 284 6.26 -23.48 -10.70
C GLU A 284 6.13 -23.58 -9.18
N ARG A 285 4.95 -24.01 -8.70
CA ARG A 285 4.79 -24.30 -7.29
C ARG A 285 5.76 -25.42 -6.97
N ASP A 286 6.69 -25.16 -6.06
CA ASP A 286 7.32 -26.26 -5.34
C ASP A 286 6.19 -26.95 -4.57
N ASP A 287 5.61 -27.99 -5.17
CA ASP A 287 4.52 -28.80 -4.62
C ASP A 287 4.90 -29.44 -3.25
N GLU A 288 6.17 -29.32 -2.84
CA GLU A 288 6.72 -29.78 -1.57
C GLU A 288 6.76 -28.71 -0.46
N LEU A 289 6.46 -27.44 -0.74
CA LEU A 289 6.35 -26.43 0.31
C LEU A 289 4.97 -26.49 0.94
N ASP A 290 4.86 -27.35 1.95
CA ASP A 290 3.70 -27.48 2.83
C ASP A 290 3.20 -26.09 3.27
N GLU A 291 1.87 -25.95 3.29
CA GLU A 291 1.02 -24.75 3.41
C GLU A 291 1.27 -23.83 4.64
N GLU A 292 2.36 -24.04 5.38
CA GLU A 292 2.61 -23.54 6.74
C GLU A 292 3.18 -22.10 6.80
N TYR A 293 3.31 -21.41 5.66
CA TYR A 293 4.05 -20.14 5.55
C TYR A 293 3.30 -19.03 4.80
N ALA A 294 1.98 -18.89 5.01
CA ALA A 294 1.15 -17.89 4.32
C ALA A 294 1.72 -16.45 4.37
N ILE A 295 2.41 -16.07 5.45
CA ILE A 295 3.02 -14.73 5.62
C ILE A 295 4.51 -14.66 5.29
N ASP A 296 5.19 -15.76 4.97
CA ASP A 296 6.61 -15.71 4.59
C ASP A 296 6.77 -15.19 3.15
N PRO A 297 7.41 -14.03 2.91
CA PRO A 297 7.52 -13.50 1.55
C PRO A 297 8.32 -14.39 0.59
N SER A 298 9.13 -15.35 1.07
CA SER A 298 9.85 -16.27 0.19
C SER A 298 8.94 -17.30 -0.49
N THR A 299 7.71 -17.50 0.01
CA THR A 299 6.74 -18.43 -0.57
C THR A 299 5.68 -17.71 -1.43
N TRP A 300 5.79 -16.39 -1.57
CA TRP A 300 4.84 -15.58 -2.33
C TRP A 300 5.17 -15.55 -3.81
N TYR A 301 4.13 -15.37 -4.63
CA TYR A 301 4.30 -15.07 -6.04
C TYR A 301 5.04 -13.74 -6.23
N ALA A 302 5.80 -13.64 -7.33
CA ALA A 302 6.56 -12.42 -7.64
C ALA A 302 5.64 -11.19 -7.75
N GLU A 303 4.43 -11.37 -8.27
CA GLU A 303 3.39 -10.35 -8.39
C GLU A 303 2.96 -9.84 -7.02
N ASP A 304 2.71 -10.72 -6.05
CA ASP A 304 2.36 -10.34 -4.67
C ASP A 304 3.46 -9.49 -4.02
N ILE A 305 4.72 -9.88 -4.23
CA ILE A 305 5.89 -9.14 -3.71
C ILE A 305 5.94 -7.72 -4.31
N GLN A 306 5.67 -7.56 -5.60
CA GLN A 306 5.66 -6.26 -6.29
C GLN A 306 4.60 -5.31 -5.74
N HIS A 307 3.52 -5.85 -5.17
CA HIS A 307 2.45 -5.04 -4.57
C HIS A 307 2.77 -4.53 -3.16
N VAL A 308 3.87 -4.97 -2.53
CA VAL A 308 4.25 -4.52 -1.18
C VAL A 308 5.29 -3.40 -1.25
N PRO A 309 5.03 -2.24 -0.58
CA PRO A 309 6.06 -1.21 -0.47
C PRO A 309 7.37 -1.76 0.12
N PRO A 310 8.54 -1.47 -0.47
CA PRO A 310 9.80 -2.12 -0.09
C PRO A 310 10.15 -2.04 1.40
N ARG A 311 9.77 -0.93 2.07
CA ARG A 311 9.96 -0.76 3.51
C ARG A 311 9.24 -1.84 4.33
N TYR A 312 7.99 -2.15 3.96
CA TYR A 312 7.16 -3.13 4.66
C TYR A 312 7.66 -4.55 4.37
N LEU A 313 8.01 -4.84 3.11
CA LEU A 313 8.57 -6.13 2.70
C LEU A 313 9.88 -6.44 3.45
N VAL A 314 10.83 -5.51 3.47
CA VAL A 314 12.12 -5.69 4.17
C VAL A 314 11.90 -5.85 5.68
N ALA A 315 10.95 -5.13 6.27
CA ALA A 315 10.61 -5.28 7.69
C ALA A 315 10.04 -6.68 7.96
N LEU A 316 9.14 -7.18 7.12
CA LEU A 316 8.55 -8.51 7.23
C LEU A 316 9.61 -9.60 7.09
N MET A 317 10.42 -9.58 6.03
CA MET A 317 11.51 -10.55 5.84
C MET A 317 12.49 -10.59 7.03
N ARG A 318 12.78 -9.44 7.64
CA ARG A 318 13.63 -9.38 8.84
C ARG A 318 12.93 -9.92 10.08
N ALA A 319 11.63 -9.73 10.18
CA ALA A 319 10.82 -10.26 11.27
C ALA A 319 10.69 -11.78 11.18
N CYS A 320 10.45 -12.35 9.99
CA CYS A 320 10.34 -13.79 9.77
C CYS A 320 11.57 -14.58 10.19
N ARG A 321 12.76 -13.96 10.22
CA ARG A 321 13.99 -14.60 10.77
C ARG A 321 13.86 -15.04 12.23
N VAL A 322 12.94 -14.43 12.99
CA VAL A 322 12.65 -14.83 14.37
C VAL A 322 11.96 -16.20 14.39
N ARG A 323 11.17 -16.53 13.37
CA ARG A 323 10.49 -17.83 13.25
C ARG A 323 11.48 -18.99 13.10
N ASN A 324 12.63 -18.75 12.49
CA ASN A 324 13.68 -19.76 12.31
C ASN A 324 14.45 -20.07 13.61
N ASP A 325 14.10 -19.45 14.75
CA ASP A 325 14.66 -19.81 16.04
C ASP A 325 14.04 -21.14 16.51
N PRO A 326 14.83 -22.22 16.66
CA PRO A 326 14.32 -23.56 16.94
C PRO A 326 13.67 -23.72 18.32
N ILE A 327 13.75 -22.71 19.19
CA ILE A 327 13.27 -22.81 20.57
C ILE A 327 11.85 -22.27 20.74
N ASP A 328 11.46 -21.19 20.04
CA ASP A 328 10.21 -20.47 20.36
C ASP A 328 9.75 -19.50 19.23
N GLY A 329 9.99 -19.83 17.97
CA GLY A 329 9.65 -18.97 16.84
C GLY A 329 8.14 -18.83 16.58
N SER A 330 7.41 -18.08 17.41
CA SER A 330 5.97 -17.84 17.23
C SER A 330 5.68 -16.71 16.24
N TRP A 331 4.52 -16.77 15.55
CA TRP A 331 4.04 -15.65 14.71
C TRP A 331 3.82 -14.38 15.52
N PHE A 332 3.53 -14.50 16.81
CA PHE A 332 3.45 -13.37 17.74
C PHE A 332 4.79 -12.64 17.90
N ASP A 333 5.90 -13.36 17.97
CA ASP A 333 7.23 -12.75 18.05
C ASP A 333 7.63 -12.11 16.72
N VAL A 334 7.22 -12.70 15.59
CA VAL A 334 7.35 -12.09 14.26
C VAL A 334 6.57 -10.77 14.21
N ALA A 335 5.30 -10.75 14.62
CA ALA A 335 4.45 -9.56 14.61
C ALA A 335 5.05 -8.43 15.48
N LYS A 336 5.45 -8.75 16.72
CA LYS A 336 6.14 -7.81 17.61
C LYS A 336 7.44 -7.27 17.03
N LYS A 337 8.23 -8.15 16.40
CA LYS A 337 9.48 -7.74 15.75
C LYS A 337 9.21 -6.81 14.57
N PHE A 338 8.19 -7.11 13.77
CA PHE A 338 7.75 -6.28 12.65
C PHE A 338 7.33 -4.88 13.12
N GLU A 339 6.46 -4.79 14.13
CA GLU A 339 6.01 -3.51 14.70
C GLU A 339 7.21 -2.70 15.20
N LYS A 340 8.14 -3.33 15.93
CA LYS A 340 9.37 -2.67 16.41
C LYS A 340 10.26 -2.16 15.27
N LEU A 341 10.34 -2.88 14.15
CA LEU A 341 11.10 -2.45 12.97
C LEU A 341 10.43 -1.29 12.24
N MET A 342 9.10 -1.22 12.30
CA MET A 342 8.28 -0.20 11.63
C MET A 342 8.08 1.06 12.47
N ALA A 343 8.24 0.96 13.79
CA ALA A 343 8.17 2.08 14.71
C ALA A 343 9.07 3.25 14.23
N PRO A 344 8.62 4.51 14.40
CA PRO A 344 9.47 5.67 14.13
C PRO A 344 10.78 5.49 14.87
N ARG A 345 11.90 5.67 14.16
CA ARG A 345 13.19 5.73 14.85
C ARG A 345 13.05 6.84 15.88
N PRO A 346 13.34 6.58 17.17
CA PRO A 346 13.43 7.67 18.12
C PRO A 346 14.38 8.66 17.45
N GLU A 347 13.92 9.89 17.22
CA GLU A 347 14.78 10.92 16.67
C GLU A 347 16.04 10.84 17.50
N THR A 348 17.13 10.36 16.89
CA THR A 348 18.45 10.41 17.50
C THR A 348 18.64 11.89 17.63
N ARG A 349 18.22 12.44 18.78
CA ARG A 349 18.25 13.86 19.11
C ARG A 349 19.62 14.24 18.68
N ASP A 350 19.68 14.98 17.58
CA ASP A 350 20.88 15.10 16.77
C ASP A 350 21.94 15.54 17.76
N LEU A 351 22.76 14.60 18.25
CA LEU A 351 23.89 14.88 19.11
C LEU A 351 24.98 15.45 18.21
N ARG A 352 24.58 16.23 17.19
CA ARG A 352 25.39 17.30 16.66
C ARG A 352 25.97 17.95 17.90
N PRO A 353 27.28 17.82 18.10
CA PRO A 353 27.93 18.50 19.19
C PRO A 353 27.44 19.93 19.08
N LYS A 354 26.75 20.44 20.12
CA LYS A 354 26.47 21.88 20.19
C LYS A 354 27.77 22.53 19.75
N PRO A 355 27.78 23.33 18.66
CA PRO A 355 29.02 23.91 18.17
C PRO A 355 29.67 24.49 19.40
N ARG A 356 30.81 23.89 19.79
CA ARG A 356 31.56 24.34 20.96
C ARG A 356 31.68 25.82 20.71
N ALA A 357 31.09 26.63 21.59
CA ALA A 357 31.26 28.06 21.50
C ALA A 357 32.75 28.24 21.29
N LEU A 358 33.12 28.69 20.09
CA LEU A 358 34.48 29.08 19.82
C LEU A 358 34.67 30.21 20.80
N ASP A 359 35.24 29.87 21.96
CA ASP A 359 35.76 30.82 22.90
C ASP A 359 36.78 31.58 22.07
N ASN A 360 36.34 32.71 21.51
CA ASN A 360 37.15 33.75 20.92
C ASN A 360 37.95 34.44 22.03
N LYS A 361 38.61 33.66 22.89
CA LYS A 361 39.80 34.10 23.59
C LYS A 361 40.89 34.19 22.53
N ARG A 362 40.90 35.34 21.89
CA ARG A 362 42.02 35.93 21.17
C ARG A 362 43.16 36.08 22.19
N ASP A 363 43.83 34.98 22.49
CA ASP A 363 45.07 34.97 23.26
C ASP A 363 46.17 35.53 22.37
N GLU A 364 46.49 36.80 22.58
CA GLU A 364 47.79 37.37 22.25
C GLU A 364 48.86 36.62 23.05
N ARG A 365 49.39 35.52 22.52
CA ARG A 365 50.62 34.91 23.05
C ARG A 365 51.64 34.76 21.94
N LYS A 366 52.51 35.78 21.88
CA LYS A 366 53.84 35.70 21.29
C LYS A 366 54.61 34.53 21.91
N GLY A 367 55.16 33.68 21.04
CA GLY A 367 56.42 32.96 21.25
C GLY A 367 56.42 31.87 22.32
N THR A 368 56.64 30.62 21.91
CA THR A 368 57.91 29.90 22.13
C THR A 368 57.73 28.49 21.57
N VAL A 369 58.50 28.17 20.53
CA VAL A 369 58.62 26.82 19.97
C VAL A 369 59.29 25.94 21.02
N LYS A 370 58.58 24.93 21.52
CA LYS A 370 59.19 23.79 22.20
C LYS A 370 58.79 22.51 21.48
N ASN A 371 59.83 21.84 20.97
CA ASN A 371 59.80 20.53 20.34
C ASN A 371 59.11 19.51 21.24
N ILE A 372 58.05 18.89 20.72
CA ILE A 372 57.41 17.73 21.36
C ILE A 372 57.98 16.48 20.71
N LYS A 373 58.69 15.70 21.53
CA LYS A 373 59.25 14.39 21.23
C LYS A 373 58.10 13.39 21.18
N VAL A 374 57.95 12.71 20.05
CA VAL A 374 56.95 11.66 19.83
C VAL A 374 57.44 10.39 20.52
N GLU A 375 56.72 9.94 21.54
CA GLU A 375 56.95 8.65 22.20
C GLU A 375 55.87 7.67 21.72
N LYS A 376 56.31 6.60 21.06
CA LYS A 376 55.46 5.51 20.57
C LYS A 376 54.97 4.70 21.76
N VAL A 377 53.66 4.51 21.86
CA VAL A 377 53.04 3.57 22.80
C VAL A 377 52.53 2.39 21.98
N ASP A 378 53.18 1.25 22.15
CA ASP A 378 52.73 -0.04 21.65
C ASP A 378 51.57 -0.55 22.52
N LEU A 379 50.44 -0.89 21.89
CA LEU A 379 49.27 -1.47 22.53
C LEU A 379 49.22 -2.97 22.22
N ASP A 380 49.60 -3.78 23.20
CA ASP A 380 49.42 -5.23 23.22
C ASP A 380 47.94 -5.58 23.47
N ILE A 381 47.31 -6.22 22.49
CA ILE A 381 45.95 -6.75 22.57
C ILE A 381 46.04 -8.27 22.81
N LYS A 382 45.82 -8.71 24.06
CA LYS A 382 45.62 -10.13 24.39
C LYS A 382 44.16 -10.51 24.15
N LYS A 383 43.94 -11.50 23.28
CA LYS A 383 42.67 -12.20 23.05
C LYS A 383 42.65 -13.48 23.88
N ASP A 384 41.74 -13.57 24.85
CA ASP A 384 41.38 -14.85 25.46
C ASP A 384 40.03 -15.30 24.91
N VAL A 385 40.06 -16.41 24.16
CA VAL A 385 38.90 -17.13 23.63
C VAL A 385 38.68 -18.33 24.53
N VAL A 386 37.57 -18.36 25.28
CA VAL A 386 37.13 -19.54 26.04
C VAL A 386 35.95 -20.16 25.31
N VAL A 387 36.20 -21.25 24.59
CA VAL A 387 35.17 -22.13 24.03
C VAL A 387 34.72 -23.08 25.13
N LYS A 388 33.43 -23.01 25.51
CA LYS A 388 32.77 -24.03 26.34
C LYS A 388 31.93 -24.92 25.42
N GLU A 389 32.38 -26.16 25.25
CA GLU A 389 31.58 -27.24 24.68
C GLU A 389 30.44 -27.63 25.62
N LYS A 390 29.24 -27.84 25.05
CA LYS A 390 28.10 -28.45 25.73
C LYS A 390 27.91 -29.89 25.23
N PRO A 391 27.50 -30.83 26.10
CA PRO A 391 27.36 -32.24 25.77
C PRO A 391 26.06 -32.56 25.00
N GLN A 392 26.18 -33.49 24.05
CA GLN A 392 25.10 -34.09 23.28
C GLN A 392 24.13 -34.89 24.17
N VAL A 393 22.83 -34.70 23.93
CA VAL A 393 21.75 -35.53 24.48
C VAL A 393 21.14 -36.33 23.33
N THR A 394 21.18 -37.66 23.43
CA THR A 394 20.54 -38.60 22.49
C THR A 394 19.03 -38.73 22.73
N PRO A 395 18.18 -38.78 21.69
CA PRO A 395 16.75 -38.97 21.86
C PRO A 395 16.35 -40.44 21.98
N LYS A 396 15.44 -40.71 22.94
CA LYS A 396 14.75 -41.99 23.14
C LYS A 396 13.65 -42.16 22.10
N SER A 397 13.70 -43.29 21.39
CA SER A 397 12.65 -43.77 20.50
C SER A 397 11.45 -44.26 21.32
N THR A 398 10.24 -43.82 20.93
CA THR A 398 8.98 -44.33 21.49
C THR A 398 8.14 -44.85 20.32
N LYS A 399 7.94 -46.17 20.27
CA LYS A 399 7.04 -46.85 19.35
C LYS A 399 5.58 -46.47 19.67
N ARG A 400 4.80 -46.13 18.65
CA ARG A 400 3.33 -46.12 18.68
C ARG A 400 2.81 -47.20 17.75
N ASP A 401 2.14 -48.19 18.34
CA ASP A 401 1.26 -49.14 17.66
C ASP A 401 -0.20 -48.64 17.81
N GLY A 402 -1.00 -48.76 16.76
CA GLY A 402 -2.44 -48.44 16.74
C GLY A 402 -2.95 -48.54 15.30
N GLU A 403 -3.21 -49.74 14.79
CA GLU A 403 -4.49 -50.48 14.86
C GLU A 403 -5.61 -49.83 14.02
N THR A 404 -5.68 -50.28 12.77
CA THR A 404 -6.70 -49.93 11.76
C THR A 404 -7.95 -50.79 11.93
N LYS A 405 -9.10 -50.16 12.18
CA LYS A 405 -10.43 -50.78 12.07
C LYS A 405 -11.05 -50.46 10.71
N LYS A 406 -11.32 -51.51 9.92
CA LYS A 406 -12.17 -51.49 8.71
C LYS A 406 -13.65 -51.35 9.08
N PRO A 407 -14.46 -50.63 8.29
CA PRO A 407 -15.92 -50.78 8.32
C PRO A 407 -16.37 -51.95 7.43
N SER A 408 -17.34 -52.70 7.93
CA SER A 408 -18.10 -53.73 7.23
C SER A 408 -19.17 -53.12 6.32
N LYS A 409 -19.50 -53.88 5.27
CA LYS A 409 -20.50 -53.64 4.22
C LYS A 409 -21.88 -53.24 4.70
#